data_AF-A0AAP5N4A8-F1
#
_entry.id   AF-A0AAP5N4A8-F1
#
_cell.length_a   1.000
_cell.length_b   1.000
_cell.length_c   1.000
_cell.angle_alpha   90.00
_cell.angle_beta   90.00
_cell.angle_gamma   90.00
#
_symmetry.space_group_name_H-M   'P 1'
#
loop_
_entity.id
_entity.type
_entity.pdbx_description
1 polymer ?
#
loop_
_entity_poly.entity_id
_entity_poly.type
_entity_poly.pdbx_seq_one_letter_code
_entity_poly.pdbx_strand_id
1 'polypeptide(L)'
;MINKKKVALFQYNEEFPPELPSFPTYLQATWMDNKVIEHYFFRQPERMELFLSFLKKSYIGVLLHTDTDWVSYAWMSRPGSDPPPHLPRTVLETGGYWIFFCRTNNGYQNQGNFKRALALLVRKAFEREEMPKVFADIQEDNDSSWKGTMAIGFKRIGSIYGLEATLFSKSVSLREKWRWGRRQVREHKYETDICQVHMESSLQHEVPDIQFAEGWIAYQEIKWGVKAARISITKKKGEIPSLHTVLYHDSKGRLFHPPMSFYVPIHFQSSPTQKKYRQHMQFLELAQPLVDLLQGSGFRHTIAFSPELLDIRPWQWAGFTTDIRYTFSVEFPYSMDKADKQVRNRVNKAVRHGYTFKRNPQFEHVAECLKATEKRQGFTHPLSLSDMKLALQLLGEESLRTYAVYSPTGEPVSAQLVLHKEGSRAYGWACGTKTEHASNGVFQLLEKETIDDLQKAGATGYDFAGANLQHVAMAKMGWGGSLVPYYTIEPYGVKSAAKWARNWWRFHTRSREVR
;
A
#
# COMPACT_ATOMS: atom_id res chain seq x y z
N MET A 1 -16.67 -6.24 -14.44
CA MET A 1 -15.61 -7.20 -14.82
C MET A 1 -14.37 -6.40 -15.16
N ILE A 2 -13.18 -6.80 -14.70
CA ILE A 2 -11.92 -6.08 -14.98
C ILE A 2 -11.04 -7.01 -15.81
N ASN A 3 -10.82 -6.68 -17.08
CA ASN A 3 -9.88 -7.40 -17.95
C ASN A 3 -8.56 -6.63 -18.03
N LYS A 4 -7.46 -7.33 -17.71
CA LYS A 4 -6.11 -6.83 -17.94
C LYS A 4 -5.71 -7.20 -19.35
N LYS A 5 -5.46 -6.21 -20.21
CA LYS A 5 -4.84 -6.40 -21.53
C LYS A 5 -3.39 -5.96 -21.45
N LYS A 6 -2.47 -6.82 -21.90
CA LYS A 6 -1.04 -6.52 -22.00
C LYS A 6 -0.65 -6.64 -23.46
N VAL A 7 -0.08 -5.58 -24.03
CA VAL A 7 0.44 -5.56 -25.40
C VAL A 7 1.92 -5.22 -25.37
N ALA A 8 2.72 -5.93 -26.16
CA ALA A 8 4.12 -5.61 -26.37
C ALA A 8 4.26 -4.42 -27.32
N LEU A 9 5.21 -3.54 -27.01
CA LEU A 9 5.49 -2.34 -27.78
C LEU A 9 6.78 -2.49 -28.57
N PHE A 10 6.70 -2.13 -29.85
CA PHE A 10 7.79 -2.17 -30.80
C PHE A 10 8.03 -0.79 -31.39
N GLN A 11 9.30 -0.47 -31.68
CA GLN A 11 9.71 0.73 -32.40
C GLN A 11 10.59 0.34 -33.57
N TYR A 12 10.34 0.94 -34.74
CA TYR A 12 11.20 0.82 -35.90
C TYR A 12 12.55 1.47 -35.61
N ASN A 13 13.65 0.75 -35.82
CA ASN A 13 14.97 1.15 -35.34
C ASN A 13 16.04 1.21 -36.44
N GLU A 14 15.64 1.16 -37.71
CA GLU A 14 16.55 1.30 -38.85
C GLU A 14 16.51 2.72 -39.41
N GLU A 15 17.61 3.17 -40.01
CA GLU A 15 17.76 4.51 -40.61
C GLU A 15 17.06 4.63 -41.97
N PHE A 16 16.83 3.51 -42.64
CA PHE A 16 16.25 3.45 -43.98
C PHE A 16 14.90 2.72 -43.97
N PRO A 17 14.00 3.00 -44.93
CA PRO A 17 12.76 2.24 -45.07
C PRO A 17 13.05 0.74 -45.28
N PRO A 18 12.20 -0.16 -44.76
CA PRO A 18 12.42 -1.59 -44.90
C PRO A 18 12.35 -2.01 -46.37
N GLU A 19 13.16 -3.01 -46.73
CA GLU A 19 13.02 -3.70 -48.02
C GLU A 19 11.61 -4.29 -48.13
N LEU A 20 10.98 -4.06 -49.28
CA LEU A 20 9.62 -4.53 -49.51
C LEU A 20 9.68 -6.00 -49.94
N PRO A 21 9.05 -6.95 -49.21
CA PRO A 21 9.04 -8.34 -49.64
C PRO A 21 8.37 -8.49 -51.01
N SER A 22 8.88 -9.39 -51.85
CA SER A 22 8.33 -9.62 -53.20
C SER A 22 6.84 -9.92 -53.16
N PHE A 23 6.08 -9.35 -54.09
CA PHE A 23 4.64 -9.57 -54.24
C PHE A 23 4.39 -10.74 -55.18
N PRO A 24 3.56 -11.74 -54.80
CA PRO A 24 3.00 -12.67 -55.77
C PRO A 24 2.23 -11.91 -56.85
N THR A 25 2.20 -12.43 -58.08
CA THR A 25 1.54 -11.79 -59.23
C THR A 25 0.05 -11.52 -59.02
N TYR A 26 -0.62 -12.32 -58.19
CA TYR A 26 -2.03 -12.20 -57.87
C TYR A 26 -2.34 -11.19 -56.74
N LEU A 27 -1.31 -10.63 -56.09
CA LEU A 27 -1.47 -9.81 -54.89
C LEU A 27 -1.18 -8.35 -55.22
N GLN A 28 -2.15 -7.48 -54.94
CA GLN A 28 -2.03 -6.04 -55.09
C GLN A 28 -2.05 -5.34 -53.73
N ALA A 29 -1.50 -4.13 -53.67
CA ALA A 29 -1.53 -3.27 -52.49
C ALA A 29 -2.14 -1.92 -52.84
N THR A 30 -3.17 -1.52 -52.11
CA THR A 30 -3.90 -0.26 -52.33
C THR A 30 -4.05 0.49 -51.01
N TRP A 31 -3.95 1.81 -51.05
CA TRP A 31 -4.22 2.67 -49.90
C TRP A 31 -5.73 2.75 -49.65
N MET A 32 -6.15 2.65 -48.39
CA MET A 32 -7.57 2.68 -48.03
C MET A 32 -8.18 4.07 -48.31
N ASP A 33 -9.25 4.08 -49.08
CA ASP A 33 -10.18 5.20 -49.24
C ASP A 33 -11.64 4.70 -49.12
N ASN A 34 -12.62 5.60 -49.26
CA ASN A 34 -14.03 5.22 -49.15
C ASN A 34 -14.42 4.12 -50.15
N LYS A 35 -13.95 4.20 -51.41
CA LYS A 35 -14.31 3.26 -52.48
C LYS A 35 -13.72 1.88 -52.21
N VAL A 36 -12.45 1.82 -51.80
CA VAL A 36 -11.76 0.57 -51.46
C VAL A 36 -12.44 -0.10 -50.26
N ILE A 37 -12.79 0.67 -49.23
CA ILE A 37 -13.45 0.14 -48.03
C ILE A 37 -14.84 -0.42 -48.37
N GLU A 38 -15.65 0.34 -49.11
CA GLU A 38 -16.98 -0.10 -49.55
C GLU A 38 -16.88 -1.35 -50.42
N HIS A 39 -15.94 -1.39 -51.37
CA HIS A 39 -15.78 -2.53 -52.28
C HIS A 39 -15.40 -3.84 -51.57
N TYR A 40 -14.40 -3.81 -50.69
CA TYR A 40 -13.89 -5.05 -50.06
C TYR A 40 -14.59 -5.43 -48.75
N PHE A 41 -15.29 -4.50 -48.10
CA PHE A 41 -15.91 -4.73 -46.80
C PHE A 41 -17.43 -4.56 -46.77
N PHE A 42 -18.13 -4.43 -47.91
CA PHE A 42 -19.61 -4.33 -47.95
C PHE A 42 -20.34 -5.46 -47.22
N ARG A 43 -19.78 -6.69 -47.24
CA ARG A 43 -20.35 -7.86 -46.53
C ARG A 43 -20.05 -7.86 -45.02
N GLN A 44 -19.31 -6.88 -44.52
CA GLN A 44 -18.87 -6.75 -43.13
C GLN A 44 -19.19 -5.33 -42.62
N PRO A 45 -20.49 -4.98 -42.45
CA PRO A 45 -20.93 -3.60 -42.21
C PRO A 45 -20.26 -2.96 -40.98
N GLU A 46 -20.13 -3.68 -39.87
CA GLU A 46 -19.45 -3.18 -38.67
C GLU A 46 -17.98 -2.81 -38.93
N ARG A 47 -17.27 -3.61 -39.72
CA ARG A 47 -15.87 -3.33 -40.07
C ARG A 47 -15.76 -2.18 -41.05
N MET A 48 -16.68 -2.12 -42.01
CA MET A 48 -16.79 -1.04 -42.98
C MET A 48 -16.98 0.31 -42.26
N GLU A 49 -17.96 0.40 -41.36
CA GLU A 49 -18.19 1.60 -40.54
C GLU A 49 -16.97 1.98 -39.71
N LEU A 50 -16.32 1.00 -39.09
CA LEU A 50 -15.10 1.23 -38.32
C LEU A 50 -13.98 1.83 -39.19
N PHE A 51 -13.74 1.28 -40.38
CA PHE A 51 -12.70 1.78 -41.29
C PHE A 51 -13.02 3.16 -41.87
N LEU A 52 -14.29 3.43 -42.18
CA LEU A 52 -14.73 4.77 -42.55
C LEU A 52 -14.52 5.77 -41.40
N SER A 53 -14.71 5.35 -40.14
CA SER A 53 -14.39 6.19 -38.97
C SER A 53 -12.89 6.48 -38.83
N PHE A 54 -12.03 5.55 -39.26
CA PHE A 54 -10.58 5.72 -39.24
C PHE A 54 -10.12 6.76 -40.27
N LEU A 55 -10.73 6.78 -41.46
CA LEU A 55 -10.47 7.83 -42.46
C LEU A 55 -10.88 9.21 -41.94
N LYS A 56 -12.02 9.33 -41.23
CA LYS A 56 -12.44 10.60 -40.59
C LYS A 56 -11.43 11.11 -39.56
N LYS A 57 -10.67 10.21 -38.93
CA LYS A 57 -9.58 10.54 -37.99
C LYS A 57 -8.22 10.75 -38.68
N SER A 58 -8.19 10.82 -40.01
CA SER A 58 -6.98 11.00 -40.82
C SER A 58 -5.95 9.87 -40.68
N TYR A 59 -6.38 8.67 -40.32
CA TYR A 59 -5.52 7.49 -40.30
C TYR A 59 -5.18 7.02 -41.72
N ILE A 60 -4.01 6.41 -41.86
CA ILE A 60 -3.53 5.82 -43.10
C ILE A 60 -3.80 4.32 -43.02
N GLY A 61 -4.62 3.79 -43.94
CA GLY A 61 -4.84 2.36 -44.05
C GLY A 61 -4.21 1.80 -45.32
N VAL A 62 -3.69 0.59 -45.27
CA VAL A 62 -3.26 -0.17 -46.44
C VAL A 62 -4.05 -1.48 -46.52
N LEU A 63 -4.45 -1.85 -47.73
CA LEU A 63 -5.12 -3.10 -48.06
C LEU A 63 -4.24 -3.88 -49.03
N LEU A 64 -3.91 -5.12 -48.66
CA LEU A 64 -3.47 -6.14 -49.59
C LEU A 64 -4.69 -6.94 -50.03
N HIS A 65 -4.87 -7.13 -51.32
CA HIS A 65 -6.03 -7.81 -51.88
C HIS A 65 -5.70 -8.56 -53.18
N THR A 66 -6.56 -9.50 -53.53
CA THR A 66 -6.69 -10.03 -54.89
C THR A 66 -7.75 -9.23 -55.64
N ASP A 67 -8.07 -9.62 -56.88
CA ASP A 67 -9.15 -8.99 -57.63
C ASP A 67 -10.53 -9.16 -56.95
N THR A 68 -10.70 -10.22 -56.14
CA THR A 68 -12.00 -10.58 -55.56
C THR A 68 -12.08 -10.44 -54.04
N ASP A 69 -10.95 -10.52 -53.32
CA ASP A 69 -10.95 -10.65 -51.87
C ASP A 69 -9.85 -9.85 -51.18
N TRP A 70 -10.13 -9.42 -49.95
CA TRP A 70 -9.11 -8.83 -49.09
C TRP A 70 -8.21 -9.92 -48.48
N VAL A 71 -6.90 -9.64 -48.48
CA VAL A 71 -5.84 -10.56 -48.02
C VAL A 71 -5.30 -10.13 -46.67
N SER A 72 -4.89 -8.86 -46.53
CA SER A 72 -4.34 -8.32 -45.29
C SER A 72 -4.61 -6.82 -45.21
N TYR A 73 -4.78 -6.27 -44.02
CA TYR A 73 -4.84 -4.83 -43.83
C TYR A 73 -4.06 -4.40 -42.59
N ALA A 74 -3.64 -3.15 -42.59
CA ALA A 74 -3.05 -2.49 -41.44
C ALA A 74 -3.37 -0.99 -41.45
N TRP A 75 -3.46 -0.39 -40.27
CA TRP A 75 -3.74 1.03 -40.10
C TRP A 75 -2.61 1.72 -39.36
N MET A 76 -2.44 3.02 -39.60
CA MET A 76 -1.42 3.84 -38.98
C MET A 76 -1.97 5.23 -38.65
N SER A 77 -1.86 5.63 -37.38
CA SER A 77 -2.10 7.01 -36.98
C SER A 77 -0.84 7.86 -37.22
N ARG A 78 -1.03 9.17 -37.40
CA ARG A 78 0.03 10.14 -37.69
C ARG A 78 0.41 10.93 -36.44
N PRO A 79 1.63 11.49 -36.37
CA PRO A 79 1.95 12.53 -35.40
C PRO A 79 0.89 13.64 -35.43
N GLY A 80 0.34 13.99 -34.26
CA GLY A 80 -0.69 15.03 -34.12
C GLY A 80 -2.14 14.61 -34.43
N SER A 81 -2.38 13.38 -34.90
CA SER A 81 -3.75 12.83 -35.06
C SER A 81 -4.27 12.17 -33.77
N ASP A 82 -5.53 11.71 -33.76
CA ASP A 82 -6.06 10.92 -32.64
C ASP A 82 -5.23 9.64 -32.41
N PRO A 83 -5.05 9.18 -31.16
CA PRO A 83 -4.30 7.94 -30.89
C PRO A 83 -5.06 6.72 -31.41
N PRO A 84 -4.39 5.57 -31.64
CA PRO A 84 -5.08 4.31 -31.91
C PRO A 84 -6.20 4.05 -30.89
N PRO A 85 -7.38 3.56 -31.31
CA PRO A 85 -8.58 3.54 -30.45
C PRO A 85 -8.42 2.76 -29.13
N HIS A 86 -7.58 1.73 -29.11
CA HIS A 86 -7.32 0.90 -27.94
C HIS A 86 -6.13 1.37 -27.10
N LEU A 87 -5.39 2.40 -27.55
CA LEU A 87 -4.25 2.93 -26.83
C LEU A 87 -4.61 4.26 -26.13
N PRO A 88 -4.03 4.53 -24.95
CA PRO A 88 -4.26 5.79 -24.24
C PRO A 88 -3.68 7.00 -24.97
N ARG A 89 -4.33 8.17 -24.88
CA ARG A 89 -3.89 9.45 -25.51
C ARG A 89 -2.45 9.86 -25.23
N THR A 90 -1.86 9.37 -24.17
CA THR A 90 -0.46 9.59 -23.82
C THR A 90 0.52 8.94 -24.82
N VAL A 91 0.06 8.09 -25.76
CA VAL A 91 0.85 7.71 -26.97
C VAL A 91 1.24 8.93 -27.80
N LEU A 92 0.47 10.01 -27.73
CA LEU A 92 0.70 11.21 -28.53
C LEU A 92 1.99 11.93 -28.10
N GLU A 93 2.44 11.73 -26.85
CA GLU A 93 3.71 12.25 -26.34
C GLU A 93 4.92 11.68 -27.08
N THR A 94 4.77 10.53 -27.77
CA THR A 94 5.88 9.98 -28.57
C THR A 94 6.15 10.79 -29.83
N GLY A 95 5.17 11.58 -30.29
CA GLY A 95 5.26 12.37 -31.51
C GLY A 95 5.51 11.54 -32.76
N GLY A 96 5.15 10.25 -32.76
CA GLY A 96 5.44 9.31 -33.84
C GLY A 96 4.19 8.72 -34.49
N TYR A 97 4.42 8.00 -35.58
CA TYR A 97 3.43 7.16 -36.24
C TYR A 97 3.16 5.92 -35.40
N TRP A 98 1.91 5.50 -35.35
CA TRP A 98 1.53 4.26 -34.65
C TRP A 98 0.79 3.34 -35.59
N ILE A 99 1.39 2.19 -35.89
CA ILE A 99 0.78 1.09 -36.64
C ILE A 99 -0.07 0.27 -35.67
N PHE A 100 -1.31 0.01 -36.07
CA PHE A 100 -2.30 -0.67 -35.27
C PHE A 100 -3.33 -1.41 -36.15
N PHE A 101 -4.14 -2.27 -35.54
CA PHE A 101 -5.25 -2.98 -36.21
C PHE A 101 -4.81 -3.77 -37.45
N CYS A 102 -3.73 -4.54 -37.32
CA CYS A 102 -3.18 -5.37 -38.39
C CYS A 102 -3.86 -6.75 -38.40
N ARG A 103 -4.37 -7.20 -39.56
CA ARG A 103 -4.94 -8.54 -39.69
C ARG A 103 -4.73 -9.12 -41.07
N THR A 104 -4.40 -10.41 -41.11
CA THR A 104 -4.35 -11.20 -42.35
C THR A 104 -5.48 -12.22 -42.34
N ASN A 105 -6.21 -12.31 -43.45
CA ASN A 105 -7.29 -13.27 -43.65
C ASN A 105 -6.74 -14.70 -43.50
N ASN A 106 -7.50 -15.60 -42.86
CA ASN A 106 -7.03 -16.92 -42.43
C ASN A 106 -6.43 -17.75 -43.58
N GLY A 107 -7.03 -17.70 -44.77
CA GLY A 107 -6.55 -18.41 -45.96
C GLY A 107 -5.21 -17.89 -46.53
N TYR A 108 -4.74 -16.74 -46.08
CA TYR A 108 -3.53 -16.07 -46.57
C TYR A 108 -2.48 -15.82 -45.48
N GLN A 109 -2.65 -16.44 -44.30
CA GLN A 109 -1.68 -16.40 -43.22
C GLN A 109 -0.41 -17.18 -43.59
N ASN A 110 0.70 -16.92 -42.89
CA ASN A 110 2.01 -17.56 -43.10
C ASN A 110 2.67 -17.35 -44.49
N GLN A 111 2.09 -16.50 -45.35
CA GLN A 111 2.65 -16.16 -46.67
C GLN A 111 3.43 -14.84 -46.69
N GLY A 112 3.69 -14.24 -45.52
CA GLY A 112 4.41 -12.97 -45.39
C GLY A 112 3.57 -11.69 -45.59
N ASN A 113 2.25 -11.81 -45.77
CA ASN A 113 1.35 -10.67 -46.06
C ASN A 113 1.29 -9.65 -44.92
N PHE A 114 1.35 -10.10 -43.67
CA PHE A 114 1.50 -9.21 -42.51
C PHE A 114 2.75 -8.32 -42.62
N LYS A 115 3.91 -8.91 -42.97
CA LYS A 115 5.17 -8.19 -43.13
C LYS A 115 5.09 -7.15 -44.25
N ARG A 116 4.46 -7.52 -45.39
CA ARG A 116 4.25 -6.60 -46.51
C ARG A 116 3.41 -5.38 -46.10
N ALA A 117 2.31 -5.60 -45.38
CA ALA A 117 1.44 -4.51 -44.92
C ALA A 117 2.17 -3.56 -43.94
N LEU A 118 2.93 -4.10 -42.97
CA LEU A 118 3.73 -3.27 -42.07
C LEU A 118 4.83 -2.50 -42.82
N ALA A 119 5.57 -3.17 -43.70
CA ALA A 119 6.64 -2.55 -44.48
C ALA A 119 6.12 -1.37 -45.32
N LEU A 120 4.95 -1.52 -45.96
CA LEU A 120 4.31 -0.43 -46.70
C LEU A 120 4.00 0.78 -45.81
N LEU A 121 3.48 0.58 -44.60
CA LEU A 121 3.18 1.68 -43.67
C LEU A 121 4.44 2.38 -43.18
N VAL A 122 5.51 1.64 -42.86
CA VAL A 122 6.79 2.23 -42.49
C VAL A 122 7.34 3.07 -43.65
N ARG A 123 7.35 2.52 -44.87
CA ARG A 123 7.76 3.25 -46.09
C ARG A 123 6.94 4.53 -46.28
N LYS A 124 5.64 4.48 -46.01
CA LYS A 124 4.75 5.64 -46.10
C LYS A 124 5.07 6.74 -45.08
N ALA A 125 5.64 6.38 -43.93
CA ALA A 125 6.15 7.35 -42.97
C ALA A 125 7.47 7.99 -43.48
N PHE A 126 8.36 7.21 -44.08
CA PHE A 126 9.60 7.70 -44.70
C PHE A 126 9.38 8.60 -45.93
N GLU A 127 8.25 8.47 -46.62
CA GLU A 127 7.86 9.41 -47.68
C GLU A 127 7.54 10.83 -47.15
N ARG A 128 7.26 10.97 -45.85
CA ARG A 128 6.80 12.22 -45.23
C ARG A 128 7.84 12.87 -44.33
N GLU A 129 8.71 12.07 -43.73
CA GLU A 129 9.72 12.49 -42.77
C GLU A 129 11.02 11.73 -43.07
N GLU A 130 12.15 12.42 -42.94
CA GLU A 130 13.49 11.85 -43.19
C GLU A 130 13.83 10.74 -42.18
N MET A 131 13.40 10.90 -40.92
CA MET A 131 13.59 9.93 -39.84
C MET A 131 12.31 9.78 -38.99
N PRO A 132 11.30 9.06 -39.49
CA PRO A 132 10.03 8.92 -38.79
C PRO A 132 10.18 8.02 -37.55
N LYS A 133 9.58 8.44 -36.43
CA LYS A 133 9.38 7.54 -35.29
C LYS A 133 8.17 6.66 -35.55
N VAL A 134 8.38 5.37 -35.83
CA VAL A 134 7.28 4.44 -36.08
C VAL A 134 7.17 3.42 -34.95
N PHE A 135 5.99 3.32 -34.35
CA PHE A 135 5.66 2.40 -33.28
C PHE A 135 4.62 1.38 -33.72
N ALA A 136 4.62 0.19 -33.11
CA ALA A 136 3.60 -0.83 -33.32
C ALA A 136 3.28 -1.54 -32.00
N ASP A 137 2.03 -1.93 -31.80
CA ASP A 137 1.60 -2.74 -30.68
C ASP A 137 1.13 -4.14 -31.12
N ILE A 138 1.53 -5.16 -30.36
CA ILE A 138 1.20 -6.56 -30.64
C ILE A 138 0.78 -7.24 -29.33
N GLN A 139 -0.24 -8.09 -29.38
CA GLN A 139 -0.61 -8.91 -28.22
C GLN A 139 0.57 -9.80 -27.78
N GLU A 140 0.73 -9.99 -26.47
CA GLU A 140 1.89 -10.72 -25.94
C GLU A 140 1.91 -12.22 -26.27
N ASP A 141 0.77 -12.80 -26.58
CA ASP A 141 0.59 -14.21 -26.95
C ASP A 141 0.68 -14.46 -28.47
N ASN A 142 1.00 -13.44 -29.27
CA ASN A 142 1.04 -13.53 -30.72
C ASN A 142 2.49 -13.61 -31.27
N ASP A 143 3.16 -14.73 -30.99
CA ASP A 143 4.55 -15.00 -31.39
C ASP A 143 4.80 -14.83 -32.91
N SER A 144 3.82 -15.20 -33.73
CA SER A 144 3.93 -15.10 -35.19
C SER A 144 4.09 -13.65 -35.67
N SER A 145 3.32 -12.73 -35.07
CA SER A 145 3.36 -11.30 -35.40
C SER A 145 4.60 -10.64 -34.82
N TRP A 146 5.12 -11.11 -33.68
CA TRP A 146 6.42 -10.66 -33.14
C TRP A 146 7.55 -10.95 -34.11
N LYS A 147 7.67 -12.22 -34.54
CA LYS A 147 8.70 -12.63 -35.52
C LYS A 147 8.57 -11.84 -36.81
N GLY A 148 7.34 -11.63 -37.30
CA GLY A 148 7.08 -10.83 -38.49
C GLY A 148 7.49 -9.36 -38.35
N THR A 149 7.20 -8.74 -37.22
CA THR A 149 7.50 -7.33 -36.94
C THR A 149 8.99 -7.10 -36.75
N MET A 150 9.67 -7.99 -36.02
CA MET A 150 11.13 -7.92 -35.85
C MET A 150 11.89 -8.14 -37.15
N ALA A 151 11.41 -9.05 -38.01
CA ALA A 151 12.05 -9.37 -39.29
C ALA A 151 12.11 -8.20 -40.29
N ILE A 152 11.35 -7.13 -40.07
CA ILE A 152 11.36 -5.95 -40.94
C ILE A 152 12.07 -4.75 -40.30
N GLY A 153 12.72 -4.89 -39.14
CA GLY A 153 13.53 -3.81 -38.50
C GLY A 153 12.92 -3.17 -37.24
N PHE A 154 11.85 -3.74 -36.68
CA PHE A 154 11.34 -3.29 -35.38
C PHE A 154 12.10 -3.95 -34.22
N LYS A 155 12.36 -3.17 -33.18
CA LYS A 155 12.87 -3.65 -31.90
C LYS A 155 11.80 -3.53 -30.83
N ARG A 156 11.67 -4.56 -29.98
CA ARG A 156 10.81 -4.48 -28.80
C ARG A 156 11.40 -3.46 -27.82
N ILE A 157 10.59 -2.48 -27.41
CA ILE A 157 11.00 -1.41 -26.50
C ILE A 157 10.23 -1.41 -25.17
N GLY A 158 9.18 -2.22 -25.04
CA GLY A 158 8.44 -2.32 -23.78
C GLY A 158 7.12 -3.08 -23.88
N SER A 159 6.21 -2.74 -22.99
CA SER A 159 4.84 -3.29 -22.96
C SER A 159 3.88 -2.25 -22.38
N ILE A 160 2.65 -2.21 -22.90
CA ILE A 160 1.56 -1.36 -22.44
C ILE A 160 0.57 -2.24 -21.67
N TYR A 161 0.14 -1.77 -20.51
CA TYR A 161 -0.85 -2.42 -19.67
C TYR A 161 -2.13 -1.58 -19.69
N GLY A 162 -3.25 -2.22 -20.02
CA GLY A 162 -4.59 -1.63 -19.98
C GLY A 162 -5.50 -2.37 -19.02
N LEU A 163 -6.29 -1.60 -18.25
CA LEU A 163 -7.39 -2.11 -17.43
C LEU A 163 -8.71 -1.72 -18.08
N GLU A 164 -9.45 -2.71 -18.56
CA GLU A 164 -10.79 -2.51 -19.11
C GLU A 164 -11.82 -2.89 -18.03
N ALA A 165 -12.55 -1.91 -17.50
CA ALA A 165 -13.56 -2.11 -16.47
C ALA A 165 -14.96 -1.82 -17.02
N THR A 166 -15.84 -2.81 -17.01
CA THR A 166 -17.26 -2.62 -17.32
C THR A 166 -18.04 -2.34 -16.04
N LEU A 167 -18.68 -1.16 -15.96
CA LEU A 167 -19.52 -0.71 -14.86
C LEU A 167 -20.89 -0.28 -15.43
N PHE A 168 -21.97 -0.91 -14.97
CA PHE A 168 -23.37 -0.50 -15.25
C PHE A 168 -23.68 -0.26 -16.74
N SER A 169 -23.51 -1.28 -17.59
CA SER A 169 -23.83 -1.28 -19.04
C SER A 169 -23.15 -0.19 -19.90
N LYS A 170 -22.16 0.54 -19.36
CA LYS A 170 -21.26 1.40 -20.13
C LYS A 170 -19.82 0.96 -19.87
N SER A 171 -19.04 0.76 -20.92
CA SER A 171 -17.60 0.53 -20.80
C SER A 171 -16.95 1.84 -20.36
N VAL A 172 -16.26 1.81 -19.21
CA VAL A 172 -15.45 2.94 -18.73
C VAL A 172 -14.01 2.47 -18.73
N SER A 173 -13.22 2.93 -19.71
CA SER A 173 -11.77 2.67 -19.70
C SER A 173 -11.13 3.49 -18.57
N LEU A 174 -10.71 2.79 -17.51
CA LEU A 174 -9.94 3.38 -16.43
C LEU A 174 -8.50 3.58 -16.94
N ARG A 175 -8.20 4.85 -17.28
CA ARG A 175 -6.94 5.29 -17.90
C ARG A 175 -5.78 5.16 -16.91
N GLU A 176 -4.86 4.23 -17.16
CA GLU A 176 -3.58 4.14 -16.45
C GLU A 176 -2.41 4.73 -17.25
N LYS A 177 -1.41 5.17 -16.47
CA LYS A 177 -0.21 5.91 -16.86
C LYS A 177 0.78 5.06 -17.65
N TRP A 178 1.52 5.77 -18.50
CA TRP A 178 2.65 5.25 -19.28
C TRP A 178 3.82 4.92 -18.37
N ARG A 179 4.41 3.74 -18.56
CA ARG A 179 5.75 3.43 -18.07
C ARG A 179 6.63 3.14 -19.28
N TRP A 180 7.43 4.12 -19.67
CA TRP A 180 8.53 3.89 -20.59
C TRP A 180 9.49 2.90 -19.95
N GLY A 181 9.84 1.85 -20.68
CA GLY A 181 10.99 1.00 -20.39
C GLY A 181 12.31 1.73 -20.60
N ARG A 182 12.48 2.93 -20.04
CA ARG A 182 13.80 3.41 -19.64
C ARG A 182 13.99 2.92 -18.21
N ARG A 183 14.57 1.73 -18.07
CA ARG A 183 15.49 1.50 -16.96
C ARG A 183 16.83 2.15 -17.32
N GLN A 184 16.79 3.43 -17.70
CA GLN A 184 17.79 4.34 -17.16
C GLN A 184 17.15 4.87 -15.91
N VAL A 185 17.64 4.36 -14.79
CA VAL A 185 17.72 5.09 -13.54
C VAL A 185 17.82 6.57 -13.91
N ARG A 186 16.80 7.36 -13.60
CA ARG A 186 17.04 8.80 -13.45
C ARG A 186 18.06 8.85 -12.32
N GLU A 187 19.33 8.96 -12.69
CA GLU A 187 20.37 9.48 -11.85
C GLU A 187 19.91 10.88 -11.45
N HIS A 188 19.11 10.95 -10.39
CA HIS A 188 19.43 11.95 -9.41
C HIS A 188 20.82 11.57 -8.96
N LYS A 189 21.82 12.35 -9.41
CA LYS A 189 23.17 12.33 -8.86
C LYS A 189 23.10 12.69 -7.38
N TYR A 190 22.70 11.71 -6.58
CA TYR A 190 23.35 11.42 -5.34
C TYR A 190 24.00 10.08 -5.60
N GLU A 191 25.33 10.05 -5.68
CA GLU A 191 26.07 8.80 -5.43
C GLU A 191 25.62 8.33 -4.05
N THR A 192 24.64 7.42 -4.01
CA THR A 192 24.21 6.76 -2.79
C THR A 192 24.80 5.37 -2.83
N ASP A 193 25.73 5.11 -1.92
CA ASP A 193 26.03 3.77 -1.45
C ASP A 193 24.70 3.02 -1.27
N ILE A 194 24.55 1.88 -1.94
CA ILE A 194 23.31 1.11 -1.92
C ILE A 194 23.02 0.73 -0.47
N CYS A 195 21.89 1.20 0.08
CA CYS A 195 21.45 0.80 1.41
C CYS A 195 21.19 -0.71 1.43
N GLN A 196 21.73 -1.39 2.43
CA GLN A 196 21.62 -2.83 2.61
C GLN A 196 20.50 -3.13 3.59
N VAL A 197 19.65 -4.09 3.23
CA VAL A 197 18.63 -4.64 4.12
C VAL A 197 19.21 -5.89 4.77
N HIS A 198 19.39 -5.84 6.08
CA HIS A 198 19.84 -6.96 6.88
C HIS A 198 18.66 -7.57 7.62
N MET A 199 18.42 -8.86 7.40
CA MET A 199 17.55 -9.66 8.27
C MET A 199 18.41 -10.26 9.36
N GLU A 200 18.12 -9.90 10.61
CA GLU A 200 18.94 -10.28 11.75
C GLU A 200 18.22 -11.35 12.60
N SER A 201 19.00 -12.26 13.19
CA SER A 201 18.47 -13.22 14.17
C SER A 201 18.07 -12.53 15.47
N SER A 202 18.78 -11.45 15.82
CA SER A 202 18.54 -10.56 16.95
C SER A 202 19.03 -9.16 16.58
N LEU A 203 18.42 -8.11 17.11
CA LEU A 203 18.89 -6.75 16.85
C LEU A 203 20.24 -6.52 17.53
N GLN A 204 21.23 -6.07 16.77
CA GLN A 204 22.60 -5.86 17.28
C GLN A 204 22.73 -4.66 18.22
N HIS A 205 21.77 -3.73 18.17
CA HIS A 205 21.69 -2.57 19.04
C HIS A 205 20.42 -2.61 19.86
N GLU A 206 20.53 -2.26 21.13
CA GLU A 206 19.39 -2.19 22.01
C GLU A 206 18.53 -0.97 21.66
N VAL A 207 17.33 -1.22 21.12
CA VAL A 207 16.33 -0.18 20.93
C VAL A 207 15.52 -0.06 22.23
N PRO A 208 15.40 1.15 22.81
CA PRO A 208 14.64 1.38 24.04
C PRO A 208 13.14 1.49 23.72
N ASP A 209 12.54 0.43 23.20
CA ASP A 209 11.10 0.26 23.04
C ASP A 209 10.75 -1.22 23.26
N ILE A 210 9.77 -1.47 24.13
CA ILE A 210 9.29 -2.81 24.49
C ILE A 210 8.81 -3.62 23.27
N GLN A 211 8.42 -2.95 22.18
CA GLN A 211 8.03 -3.61 20.93
C GLN A 211 9.20 -4.32 20.22
N PHE A 212 10.45 -3.97 20.57
CA PHE A 212 11.66 -4.66 20.11
C PHE A 212 12.18 -5.72 21.09
N ALA A 213 11.58 -5.87 22.27
CA ALA A 213 12.06 -6.85 23.24
C ALA A 213 11.82 -8.28 22.74
N GLU A 214 12.83 -9.13 22.88
CA GLU A 214 12.77 -10.53 22.42
C GLU A 214 11.62 -11.31 23.07
N GLY A 215 11.31 -11.04 24.34
CA GLY A 215 10.15 -11.61 25.02
C GLY A 215 8.81 -11.22 24.39
N TRP A 216 8.67 -9.96 23.94
CA TRP A 216 7.47 -9.50 23.24
C TRP A 216 7.38 -10.13 21.86
N ILE A 217 8.48 -10.16 21.13
CA ILE A 217 8.53 -10.77 19.79
C ILE A 217 8.17 -12.26 19.87
N ALA A 218 8.77 -13.01 20.80
CA ALA A 218 8.46 -14.42 21.03
C ALA A 218 7.00 -14.64 21.41
N TYR A 219 6.42 -13.76 22.26
CA TYR A 219 5.00 -13.82 22.60
C TYR A 219 4.13 -13.72 21.34
N GLN A 220 4.44 -12.77 20.44
CA GLN A 220 3.69 -12.59 19.21
C GLN A 220 3.82 -13.80 18.28
N GLU A 221 5.02 -14.37 18.13
CA GLU A 221 5.26 -15.56 17.31
C GLU A 221 4.45 -16.77 17.81
N ILE A 222 4.48 -17.04 19.12
CA ILE A 222 3.78 -18.17 19.73
C ILE A 222 2.26 -17.95 19.71
N LYS A 223 1.78 -16.78 20.13
CA LYS A 223 0.33 -16.52 20.26
C LYS A 223 -0.38 -16.53 18.91
N TRP A 224 0.26 -15.98 17.89
CA TRP A 224 -0.37 -15.75 16.59
C TRP A 224 0.10 -16.70 15.49
N GLY A 225 1.07 -17.58 15.78
CA GLY A 225 1.65 -18.50 14.79
C GLY A 225 2.31 -17.76 13.64
N VAL A 226 2.98 -16.65 13.96
CA VAL A 226 3.66 -15.77 12.99
C VAL A 226 5.16 -15.90 13.13
N LYS A 227 5.89 -15.48 12.09
CA LYS A 227 7.34 -15.39 12.12
C LYS A 227 7.80 -13.95 12.09
N ALA A 228 8.61 -13.56 13.05
CA ALA A 228 9.20 -12.24 13.12
C ALA A 228 10.42 -12.13 12.18
N ALA A 229 10.49 -11.03 11.46
CA ALA A 229 11.65 -10.58 10.71
C ALA A 229 12.15 -9.29 11.37
N ARG A 230 13.33 -9.36 11.97
CA ARG A 230 14.03 -8.21 12.54
C ARG A 230 14.83 -7.58 11.40
N ILE A 231 14.52 -6.34 11.07
CA ILE A 231 15.05 -5.67 9.90
C ILE A 231 15.91 -4.49 10.35
N SER A 232 17.11 -4.42 9.79
CA SER A 232 18.06 -3.32 9.94
C SER A 232 18.43 -2.81 8.55
N ILE A 233 18.23 -1.51 8.31
CA ILE A 233 18.53 -0.86 7.03
C ILE A 233 19.57 0.23 7.28
N THR A 234 20.75 0.05 6.69
CA THR A 234 21.89 0.97 6.81
C THR A 234 22.67 0.99 5.50
N LYS A 235 23.57 1.96 5.30
CA LYS A 235 24.53 1.92 4.17
C LYS A 235 25.57 0.82 4.34
N LYS A 236 26.01 0.65 5.58
CA LYS A 236 26.94 -0.38 6.02
C LYS A 236 26.50 -0.90 7.38
N LYS A 237 26.62 -2.21 7.60
CA LYS A 237 26.11 -2.88 8.79
C LYS A 237 26.65 -2.23 10.07
N GLY A 238 25.76 -1.85 10.99
CA GLY A 238 26.09 -1.23 12.28
C GLY A 238 26.42 0.27 12.22
N GLU A 239 26.27 0.92 11.06
CA GLU A 239 26.53 2.36 10.92
C GLU A 239 25.24 3.20 10.91
N ILE A 240 25.34 4.44 11.38
CA ILE A 240 24.31 5.48 11.24
C ILE A 240 24.50 6.25 9.92
N PRO A 241 23.43 6.72 9.24
CA PRO A 241 22.04 6.61 9.67
C PRO A 241 21.51 5.18 9.53
N SER A 242 20.60 4.80 10.43
CA SER A 242 19.99 3.47 10.48
C SER A 242 18.48 3.52 10.66
N LEU A 243 17.80 2.48 10.19
CA LEU A 243 16.38 2.24 10.40
C LEU A 243 16.18 0.80 10.85
N HIS A 244 15.52 0.62 11.99
CA HIS A 244 15.22 -0.69 12.57
C HIS A 244 13.70 -0.89 12.71
N THR A 245 13.22 -2.09 12.41
CA THR A 245 11.80 -2.48 12.57
C THR A 245 11.68 -3.98 12.80
N VAL A 246 10.55 -4.41 13.36
CA VAL A 246 10.16 -5.82 13.43
C VAL A 246 8.88 -6.01 12.62
N LEU A 247 8.91 -6.90 11.63
CA LEU A 247 7.75 -7.25 10.82
C LEU A 247 7.35 -8.70 11.08
N TYR A 248 6.06 -8.97 11.20
CA TYR A 248 5.55 -10.33 11.37
C TYR A 248 4.95 -10.85 10.08
N HIS A 249 5.20 -12.11 9.78
CA HIS A 249 4.70 -12.79 8.60
C HIS A 249 3.86 -13.99 8.99
N ASP A 250 2.73 -14.20 8.30
CA ASP A 250 1.93 -15.40 8.44
C ASP A 250 2.62 -16.63 7.82
N SER A 251 2.02 -17.81 7.98
CA SER A 251 2.54 -19.06 7.42
C SER A 251 2.66 -19.08 5.88
N LYS A 252 2.09 -18.09 5.18
CA LYS A 252 2.20 -17.92 3.72
C LYS A 252 3.22 -16.86 3.33
N GLY A 253 3.99 -16.34 4.29
CA GLY A 253 4.99 -15.30 4.07
C GLY A 253 4.41 -13.91 3.83
N ARG A 254 3.12 -13.69 4.12
CA ARG A 254 2.48 -12.37 3.96
C ARG A 254 2.63 -11.58 5.25
N LEU A 255 2.76 -10.27 5.15
CA LEU A 255 2.78 -9.41 6.33
C LEU A 255 1.48 -9.52 7.11
N PHE A 256 1.66 -9.63 8.41
CA PHE A 256 0.61 -9.77 9.39
C PHE A 256 0.90 -8.78 10.51
N HIS A 257 -0.09 -7.97 10.86
CA HIS A 257 -0.01 -7.15 12.06
C HIS A 257 -0.75 -7.91 13.17
N PRO A 258 -0.04 -8.43 14.19
CA PRO A 258 -0.67 -9.22 15.23
C PRO A 258 -1.78 -8.44 15.95
N PRO A 259 -2.97 -9.05 16.15
CA PRO A 259 -4.01 -8.41 16.95
C PRO A 259 -3.49 -8.06 18.35
N MET A 260 -3.98 -6.96 18.92
CA MET A 260 -3.52 -6.42 20.21
C MET A 260 -2.04 -5.99 20.25
N SER A 261 -1.29 -6.06 19.15
CA SER A 261 -0.07 -5.25 18.98
C SER A 261 -0.47 -3.81 18.74
N PHE A 262 0.13 -2.86 19.45
CA PHE A 262 -0.20 -1.44 19.29
C PHE A 262 0.26 -0.93 17.93
N TYR A 263 1.53 -1.19 17.63
CA TYR A 263 2.20 -0.63 16.48
C TYR A 263 3.16 -1.67 15.87
N VAL A 264 3.62 -1.34 14.67
CA VAL A 264 4.88 -1.80 14.10
C VAL A 264 5.88 -0.68 14.36
N PRO A 265 6.89 -0.90 15.21
CA PRO A 265 7.81 0.16 15.57
C PRO A 265 8.79 0.44 14.42
N ILE A 266 9.05 1.72 14.15
CA ILE A 266 10.12 2.14 13.24
C ILE A 266 11.06 3.03 14.03
N HIS A 267 12.26 2.52 14.33
CA HIS A 267 13.29 3.28 15.01
C HIS A 267 14.29 3.81 13.98
N PHE A 268 14.24 5.11 13.71
CA PHE A 268 15.18 5.80 12.83
C PHE A 268 16.21 6.58 13.64
N GLN A 269 17.49 6.34 13.36
CA GLN A 269 18.60 7.08 13.92
C GLN A 269 19.35 7.80 12.80
N SER A 270 19.35 9.14 12.84
CA SER A 270 20.08 9.95 11.87
C SER A 270 21.58 9.96 12.18
N SER A 271 22.40 10.44 11.23
CA SER A 271 23.77 10.83 11.58
C SER A 271 23.79 12.02 12.57
N PRO A 272 24.92 12.36 13.23
CA PRO A 272 25.04 13.43 14.22
C PRO A 272 24.96 14.83 13.59
N THR A 273 23.90 15.10 12.84
CA THR A 273 23.65 16.37 12.15
C THR A 273 22.44 17.06 12.76
N GLN A 274 22.58 18.35 13.04
CA GLN A 274 21.45 19.19 13.49
C GLN A 274 20.61 19.71 12.30
N LYS A 275 21.07 19.51 11.07
CA LYS A 275 20.41 19.99 9.85
C LYS A 275 19.18 19.13 9.53
N LYS A 276 17.98 19.64 9.83
CA LYS A 276 16.69 18.93 9.62
C LYS A 276 16.52 18.37 8.21
N TYR A 277 16.90 19.11 7.17
CA TYR A 277 16.81 18.61 5.80
C TYR A 277 17.67 17.36 5.56
N ARG A 278 18.86 17.26 6.19
CA ARG A 278 19.72 16.07 6.08
C ARG A 278 19.10 14.88 6.79
N GLN A 279 18.59 15.07 8.00
CA GLN A 279 17.88 14.03 8.76
C GLN A 279 16.70 13.49 7.94
N HIS A 280 15.94 14.40 7.31
CA HIS A 280 14.81 14.04 6.48
C HIS A 280 15.22 13.26 5.22
N MET A 281 16.26 13.70 4.50
CA MET A 281 16.80 12.97 3.35
C MET A 281 17.29 11.57 3.74
N GLN A 282 17.99 11.43 4.86
CA GLN A 282 18.44 10.13 5.38
C GLN A 282 17.27 9.21 5.69
N PHE A 283 16.22 9.74 6.31
CA PHE A 283 15.00 8.96 6.55
C PHE A 283 14.37 8.48 5.24
N LEU A 284 14.19 9.36 4.25
CA LEU A 284 13.62 8.97 2.95
C LEU A 284 14.46 7.89 2.26
N GLU A 285 15.79 8.02 2.31
CA GLU A 285 16.74 7.05 1.74
C GLU A 285 16.59 5.66 2.37
N LEU A 286 16.49 5.59 3.72
CA LEU A 286 16.35 4.32 4.44
C LEU A 286 14.91 3.77 4.47
N ALA A 287 13.90 4.62 4.32
CA ALA A 287 12.51 4.19 4.26
C ALA A 287 12.18 3.50 2.92
N GLN A 288 12.85 3.87 1.83
CA GLN A 288 12.55 3.31 0.51
C GLN A 288 12.74 1.78 0.43
N PRO A 289 13.86 1.18 0.91
CA PRO A 289 13.98 -0.27 0.93
C PRO A 289 12.93 -0.97 1.81
N LEU A 290 12.50 -0.33 2.91
CA LEU A 290 11.41 -0.86 3.75
C LEU A 290 10.08 -0.84 2.98
N VAL A 291 9.79 0.24 2.28
CA VAL A 291 8.59 0.36 1.43
C VAL A 291 8.58 -0.73 0.35
N ASP A 292 9.71 -0.96 -0.33
CA ASP A 292 9.84 -1.98 -1.37
C ASP A 292 9.60 -3.39 -0.79
N LEU A 293 10.13 -3.67 0.40
CA LEU A 293 9.88 -4.93 1.11
C LEU A 293 8.39 -5.10 1.44
N LEU A 294 7.74 -4.04 1.94
CA LEU A 294 6.33 -4.09 2.29
C LEU A 294 5.42 -4.29 1.06
N GLN A 295 5.78 -3.72 -0.09
CA GLN A 295 5.08 -3.95 -1.36
C GLN A 295 5.23 -5.39 -1.85
N GLY A 296 6.42 -5.97 -1.72
CA GLY A 296 6.74 -7.33 -2.18
C GLY A 296 6.08 -8.44 -1.36
N SER A 297 5.96 -8.28 -0.04
CA SER A 297 5.44 -9.33 0.85
C SER A 297 3.91 -9.49 0.79
N GLY A 298 3.18 -8.46 0.34
CA GLY A 298 1.73 -8.40 0.43
C GLY A 298 1.23 -8.36 1.88
N PHE A 299 0.05 -7.79 2.11
CA PHE A 299 -0.51 -7.66 3.46
C PHE A 299 -2.04 -7.68 3.44
N ARG A 300 -2.67 -8.20 4.50
CA ARG A 300 -4.12 -8.44 4.57
C ARG A 300 -4.89 -7.46 5.46
N HIS A 301 -4.17 -6.78 6.35
CA HIS A 301 -4.71 -5.98 7.44
C HIS A 301 -4.03 -4.62 7.48
N THR A 302 -4.68 -3.66 8.14
CA THR A 302 -4.09 -2.36 8.45
C THR A 302 -2.85 -2.57 9.31
N ILE A 303 -1.73 -1.94 8.93
CA ILE A 303 -0.55 -1.82 9.78
C ILE A 303 -0.62 -0.45 10.43
N ALA A 304 -0.49 -0.40 11.76
CA ALA A 304 -0.33 0.84 12.50
C ALA A 304 1.15 1.05 12.82
N PHE A 305 1.69 2.22 12.53
CA PHE A 305 3.05 2.59 12.94
C PHE A 305 3.03 3.33 14.26
N SER A 306 4.16 3.30 14.96
CA SER A 306 4.29 3.99 16.24
C SER A 306 4.23 5.51 16.04
N PRO A 307 3.75 6.28 17.03
CA PRO A 307 3.61 7.74 16.90
C PRO A 307 4.92 8.49 16.60
N GLU A 308 6.07 7.87 16.85
CA GLU A 308 7.40 8.39 16.56
C GLU A 308 7.69 8.47 15.05
N LEU A 309 6.95 7.72 14.22
CA LEU A 309 7.02 7.84 12.76
C LEU A 309 6.27 9.10 12.30
N LEU A 310 7.01 10.18 12.06
CA LEU A 310 6.41 11.46 11.66
C LEU A 310 6.13 11.60 10.16
N ASP A 311 6.83 10.85 9.31
CA ASP A 311 6.74 11.00 7.85
C ASP A 311 6.30 9.71 7.15
N ILE A 312 5.02 9.68 6.79
CA ILE A 312 4.39 8.55 6.09
C ILE A 312 4.49 8.65 4.56
N ARG A 313 5.06 9.74 4.02
CA ARG A 313 5.07 10.00 2.58
C ARG A 313 5.76 8.92 1.74
N PRO A 314 6.83 8.23 2.18
CA PRO A 314 7.40 7.11 1.42
C PRO A 314 6.35 6.06 1.02
N TRP A 315 5.46 5.70 1.94
CA TRP A 315 4.36 4.77 1.67
C TRP A 315 3.28 5.40 0.78
N GLN A 316 2.95 6.67 0.98
CA GLN A 316 1.98 7.37 0.11
C GLN A 316 2.46 7.42 -1.35
N TRP A 317 3.72 7.77 -1.58
CA TRP A 317 4.32 7.83 -2.92
C TRP A 317 4.37 6.46 -3.60
N ALA A 318 4.53 5.40 -2.80
CA ALA A 318 4.45 4.02 -3.25
C ALA A 318 3.03 3.49 -3.44
N GLY A 319 2.00 4.33 -3.24
CA GLY A 319 0.60 3.99 -3.54
C GLY A 319 -0.11 3.21 -2.43
N PHE A 320 0.42 3.18 -1.21
CA PHE A 320 -0.31 2.67 -0.06
C PHE A 320 -1.50 3.60 0.26
N THR A 321 -2.63 3.04 0.68
CA THR A 321 -3.65 3.86 1.32
C THR A 321 -3.15 4.19 2.73
N THR A 322 -3.14 5.46 3.07
CA THR A 322 -2.69 5.92 4.40
C THR A 322 -3.85 6.60 5.11
N ASP A 323 -3.96 6.38 6.42
CA ASP A 323 -4.98 6.97 7.27
C ASP A 323 -4.35 7.44 8.59
N ILE A 324 -4.93 8.46 9.21
CA ILE A 324 -4.46 8.99 10.49
C ILE A 324 -5.35 8.42 11.59
N ARG A 325 -4.71 7.94 12.67
CA ARG A 325 -5.37 7.56 13.90
C ARG A 325 -4.76 8.34 15.06
N TYR A 326 -5.42 8.30 16.20
CA TYR A 326 -4.98 9.06 17.38
C TYR A 326 -4.86 8.18 18.61
N THR A 327 -3.93 8.54 19.47
CA THR A 327 -3.79 8.04 20.84
C THR A 327 -3.70 9.21 21.82
N PHE A 328 -3.91 8.96 23.11
CA PHE A 328 -3.53 9.89 24.17
C PHE A 328 -2.25 9.39 24.82
N SER A 329 -1.31 10.29 25.09
CA SER A 329 -0.10 9.98 25.85
C SER A 329 0.20 11.06 26.88
N VAL A 330 0.86 10.65 27.97
CA VAL A 330 1.47 11.57 28.94
C VAL A 330 2.98 11.35 28.94
N GLU A 331 3.74 12.43 29.07
CA GLU A 331 5.20 12.38 29.26
C GLU A 331 5.53 12.43 30.75
N PHE A 332 6.64 11.78 31.14
CA PHE A 332 7.19 11.85 32.49
C PHE A 332 8.31 12.91 32.57
N PRO A 333 8.40 13.67 33.69
CA PRO A 333 7.58 13.56 34.88
C PRO A 333 6.13 14.10 34.71
N TYR A 334 5.18 13.33 35.22
CA TYR A 334 3.76 13.63 35.28
C TYR A 334 3.36 14.04 36.70
N SER A 335 2.47 15.03 36.78
CA SER A 335 1.84 15.47 38.03
C SER A 335 0.33 15.39 37.87
N MET A 336 -0.35 14.96 38.93
CA MET A 336 -1.81 14.91 38.99
C MET A 336 -2.48 16.27 38.81
N ASP A 337 -1.77 17.39 38.95
CA ASP A 337 -2.31 18.72 38.65
C ASP A 337 -2.64 18.94 37.17
N LYS A 338 -2.05 18.13 36.28
CA LYS A 338 -2.41 18.09 34.86
C LYS A 338 -3.76 17.43 34.62
N ALA A 339 -4.21 16.56 35.54
CA ALA A 339 -5.50 15.90 35.44
C ALA A 339 -6.65 16.86 35.76
N ASP A 340 -7.75 16.70 35.04
CA ASP A 340 -8.98 17.44 35.29
C ASP A 340 -9.48 17.25 36.73
N LYS A 341 -10.16 18.27 37.25
CA LYS A 341 -10.74 18.26 38.59
C LYS A 341 -11.64 17.04 38.82
N GLN A 342 -12.40 16.60 37.83
CA GLN A 342 -13.26 15.42 37.94
C GLN A 342 -12.44 14.13 38.13
N VAL A 343 -11.32 13.98 37.43
CA VAL A 343 -10.43 12.82 37.59
C VAL A 343 -9.86 12.80 39.00
N ARG A 344 -9.30 13.91 39.48
CA ARG A 344 -8.77 14.03 40.85
C ARG A 344 -9.83 13.72 41.91
N ASN A 345 -11.04 14.24 41.73
CA ASN A 345 -12.15 13.96 42.64
C ASN A 345 -12.55 12.48 42.66
N ARG A 346 -12.50 11.78 41.51
CA ARG A 346 -12.79 10.35 41.42
C ARG A 346 -11.70 9.50 42.08
N VAL A 347 -10.43 9.84 41.91
CA VAL A 347 -9.33 9.21 42.67
C VAL A 347 -9.57 9.35 44.17
N ASN A 348 -9.80 10.57 44.65
CA ASN A 348 -10.06 10.83 46.07
C ASN A 348 -11.34 10.16 46.59
N LYS A 349 -12.37 10.00 45.74
CA LYS A 349 -13.57 9.22 46.08
C LYS A 349 -13.24 7.75 46.28
N ALA A 350 -12.49 7.14 45.37
CA ALA A 350 -12.10 5.73 45.48
C ALA A 350 -11.28 5.48 46.75
N VAL A 351 -10.30 6.33 47.04
CA VAL A 351 -9.48 6.22 48.26
C VAL A 351 -10.35 6.36 49.52
N ARG A 352 -11.23 7.38 49.59
CA ARG A 352 -12.15 7.56 50.74
C ARG A 352 -13.12 6.40 50.93
N HIS A 353 -13.49 5.71 49.86
CA HIS A 353 -14.35 4.54 49.90
C HIS A 353 -13.60 3.25 50.27
N GLY A 354 -12.29 3.31 50.55
CA GLY A 354 -11.50 2.17 51.00
C GLY A 354 -11.03 1.23 49.89
N TYR A 355 -11.06 1.66 48.63
CA TYR A 355 -10.49 0.87 47.54
C TYR A 355 -8.96 0.85 47.63
N THR A 356 -8.35 -0.31 47.38
CA THR A 356 -6.89 -0.51 47.52
C THR A 356 -6.26 -0.92 46.21
N PHE A 357 -5.06 -0.39 45.91
CA PHE A 357 -4.29 -0.73 44.72
C PHE A 357 -3.28 -1.84 45.03
N LYS A 358 -3.02 -2.71 44.04
CA LYS A 358 -2.00 -3.75 44.11
C LYS A 358 -1.31 -3.93 42.76
N ARG A 359 0.02 -3.88 42.77
CA ARG A 359 0.88 -4.37 41.68
C ARG A 359 1.03 -5.89 41.77
N ASN A 360 1.12 -6.54 40.62
CA ASN A 360 1.23 -8.00 40.47
C ASN A 360 0.11 -8.76 41.23
N PRO A 361 -1.18 -8.49 40.92
CA PRO A 361 -2.28 -9.31 41.42
C PRO A 361 -2.24 -10.73 40.79
N GLN A 362 -3.07 -11.62 41.31
CA GLN A 362 -3.33 -12.90 40.64
C GLN A 362 -3.94 -12.66 39.26
N PHE A 363 -3.48 -13.38 38.23
CA PHE A 363 -3.95 -13.19 36.86
C PHE A 363 -5.43 -13.53 36.68
N GLU A 364 -5.95 -14.41 37.51
CA GLU A 364 -7.36 -14.77 37.59
C GLU A 364 -8.21 -13.51 37.86
N HIS A 365 -7.78 -12.65 38.78
CA HIS A 365 -8.44 -11.39 39.08
C HIS A 365 -8.40 -10.39 37.92
N VAL A 366 -7.28 -10.36 37.16
CA VAL A 366 -7.17 -9.55 35.95
C VAL A 366 -8.16 -10.06 34.90
N ALA A 367 -8.20 -11.38 34.69
CA ALA A 367 -9.11 -12.04 33.76
C ALA A 367 -10.59 -11.77 34.11
N GLU A 368 -10.95 -11.79 35.38
CA GLU A 368 -12.30 -11.45 35.85
C GLU A 368 -12.71 -10.02 35.46
N CYS A 369 -11.83 -9.04 35.67
CA CYS A 369 -12.11 -7.64 35.34
C CYS A 369 -12.22 -7.43 33.82
N LEU A 370 -11.38 -8.08 33.03
CA LEU A 370 -11.46 -8.05 31.56
C LEU A 370 -12.77 -8.64 31.06
N LYS A 371 -13.15 -9.83 31.56
CA LYS A 371 -14.43 -10.51 31.23
C LYS A 371 -15.64 -9.67 31.60
N ALA A 372 -15.61 -8.94 32.72
CA ALA A 372 -16.70 -8.04 33.09
C ALA A 372 -16.91 -6.93 32.06
N THR A 373 -15.82 -6.40 31.48
CA THR A 373 -15.89 -5.37 30.43
C THR A 373 -16.35 -5.94 29.10
N GLU A 374 -15.87 -7.13 28.72
CA GLU A 374 -16.33 -7.90 27.54
C GLU A 374 -17.84 -8.09 27.57
N LYS A 375 -18.37 -8.63 28.68
CA LYS A 375 -19.81 -8.85 28.87
C LYS A 375 -20.60 -7.55 28.76
N ARG A 376 -20.12 -6.47 29.37
CA ARG A 376 -20.78 -5.15 29.31
C ARG A 376 -20.82 -4.59 27.89
N GLN A 377 -19.71 -4.66 27.16
CA GLN A 377 -19.56 -3.98 25.87
C GLN A 377 -19.89 -4.87 24.66
N GLY A 378 -20.16 -6.16 24.88
CA GLY A 378 -20.58 -7.08 23.82
C GLY A 378 -19.45 -7.47 22.88
N PHE A 379 -18.24 -7.68 23.40
CA PHE A 379 -17.10 -8.15 22.62
C PHE A 379 -16.26 -9.16 23.39
N THR A 380 -15.26 -9.77 22.75
CA THR A 380 -14.32 -10.70 23.38
C THR A 380 -12.90 -10.26 23.05
N HIS A 381 -12.04 -10.11 24.05
CA HIS A 381 -10.61 -9.89 23.81
C HIS A 381 -9.97 -11.22 23.40
N PRO A 382 -9.05 -11.21 22.45
CA PRO A 382 -8.27 -12.40 22.13
C PRO A 382 -7.12 -12.63 23.13
N LEU A 383 -7.38 -12.43 24.43
CA LEU A 383 -6.41 -12.51 25.52
C LEU A 383 -6.96 -13.37 26.67
N SER A 384 -6.60 -14.65 26.66
CA SER A 384 -6.98 -15.61 27.71
C SER A 384 -6.02 -15.58 28.91
N LEU A 385 -6.41 -16.27 29.99
CA LEU A 385 -5.56 -16.44 31.17
C LEU A 385 -4.20 -17.08 30.84
N SER A 386 -4.20 -18.11 29.98
CA SER A 386 -2.96 -18.76 29.53
C SER A 386 -2.11 -17.82 28.68
N ASP A 387 -2.73 -16.96 27.86
CA ASP A 387 -1.99 -15.99 27.05
C ASP A 387 -1.30 -14.95 27.94
N MET A 388 -1.95 -14.49 29.00
CA MET A 388 -1.36 -13.55 29.94
C MET A 388 -0.20 -14.19 30.73
N LYS A 389 -0.35 -15.46 31.16
CA LYS A 389 0.73 -16.22 31.82
C LYS A 389 1.91 -16.47 30.87
N LEU A 390 1.64 -16.77 29.59
CA LEU A 390 2.67 -16.89 28.56
C LEU A 390 3.41 -15.57 28.35
N ALA A 391 2.69 -14.45 28.26
CA ALA A 391 3.30 -13.13 28.13
C ALA A 391 4.22 -12.86 29.33
N LEU A 392 3.78 -13.14 30.55
CA LEU A 392 4.60 -12.99 31.75
C LEU A 392 5.86 -13.85 31.70
N GLN A 393 5.72 -15.12 31.33
CA GLN A 393 6.86 -16.05 31.23
C GLN A 393 7.93 -15.54 30.26
N LEU A 394 7.53 -14.92 29.15
CA LEU A 394 8.44 -14.47 28.10
C LEU A 394 9.02 -13.08 28.38
N LEU A 395 8.26 -12.19 29.02
CA LEU A 395 8.63 -10.78 29.24
C LEU A 395 9.24 -10.51 30.62
N GLY A 396 8.85 -11.30 31.63
CA GLY A 396 9.12 -11.02 33.03
C GLY A 396 8.22 -9.93 33.64
N GLU A 397 8.20 -9.86 34.97
CA GLU A 397 7.34 -8.96 35.77
C GLU A 397 7.67 -7.47 35.63
N GLU A 398 8.88 -7.13 35.17
CA GLU A 398 9.28 -5.74 34.96
C GLU A 398 8.79 -5.20 33.61
N SER A 399 8.70 -6.08 32.61
CA SER A 399 8.31 -5.71 31.25
C SER A 399 6.82 -5.90 30.98
N LEU A 400 6.19 -6.92 31.61
CA LEU A 400 4.75 -7.07 31.67
C LEU A 400 4.27 -6.76 33.09
N ARG A 401 3.80 -5.54 33.29
CA ARG A 401 3.25 -5.12 34.57
C ARG A 401 1.76 -5.36 34.63
N THR A 402 1.30 -5.85 35.77
CA THR A 402 -0.13 -6.06 36.02
C THR A 402 -0.54 -5.32 37.28
N TYR A 403 -1.74 -4.74 37.25
CA TYR A 403 -2.25 -3.92 38.34
C TYR A 403 -3.72 -4.25 38.57
N ALA A 404 -4.16 -4.17 39.83
CA ALA A 404 -5.56 -4.23 40.17
C ALA A 404 -5.91 -3.27 41.31
N VAL A 405 -7.17 -2.83 41.30
CA VAL A 405 -7.83 -2.19 42.43
C VAL A 405 -8.84 -3.17 43.02
N TYR A 406 -8.84 -3.27 44.34
CA TYR A 406 -9.72 -4.13 45.12
C TYR A 406 -10.73 -3.31 45.91
N SER A 407 -11.94 -3.83 46.05
CA SER A 407 -12.96 -3.28 46.95
C SER A 407 -12.55 -3.42 48.42
N PRO A 408 -13.23 -2.72 49.35
CA PRO A 408 -13.06 -2.94 50.78
C PRO A 408 -13.36 -4.39 51.23
N THR A 409 -14.13 -5.13 50.44
CA THR A 409 -14.47 -6.54 50.69
C THR A 409 -13.44 -7.52 50.11
N GLY A 410 -12.38 -7.02 49.46
CA GLY A 410 -11.32 -7.85 48.85
C GLY A 410 -11.63 -8.36 47.44
N GLU A 411 -12.70 -7.88 46.80
CA GLU A 411 -13.04 -8.24 45.42
C GLU A 411 -12.18 -7.45 44.43
N PRO A 412 -11.63 -8.07 43.36
CA PRO A 412 -10.99 -7.31 42.28
C PRO A 412 -12.04 -6.59 41.44
N VAL A 413 -11.93 -5.26 41.31
CA VAL A 413 -12.98 -4.42 40.68
C VAL A 413 -12.51 -3.69 39.42
N SER A 414 -11.20 -3.49 39.28
CA SER A 414 -10.58 -2.88 38.11
C SER A 414 -9.18 -3.45 37.96
N ALA A 415 -8.74 -3.79 36.76
CA ALA A 415 -7.41 -4.33 36.52
C ALA A 415 -6.89 -3.98 35.13
N GLN A 416 -5.57 -3.92 34.99
CA GLN A 416 -4.93 -3.70 33.71
C GLN A 416 -3.58 -4.40 33.56
N LEU A 417 -3.19 -4.62 32.30
CA LEU A 417 -1.86 -5.03 31.88
C LEU A 417 -1.19 -3.88 31.13
N VAL A 418 0.09 -3.68 31.39
CA VAL A 418 0.92 -2.64 30.77
C VAL A 418 2.22 -3.26 30.29
N LEU A 419 2.63 -2.91 29.08
CA LEU A 419 3.97 -3.20 28.56
C LEU A 419 4.92 -2.06 28.91
N HIS A 420 6.09 -2.39 29.44
CA HIS A 420 7.07 -1.45 29.94
C HIS A 420 8.49 -1.89 29.59
N LYS A 421 9.37 -0.92 29.36
CA LYS A 421 10.82 -1.11 29.36
C LYS A 421 11.44 0.18 29.88
N GLU A 422 12.40 0.10 30.79
CA GLU A 422 13.08 1.27 31.33
C GLU A 422 13.70 2.12 30.19
N GLY A 423 13.63 3.44 30.31
CA GLY A 423 14.10 4.37 29.27
C GLY A 423 13.19 4.46 28.05
N SER A 424 12.02 3.80 28.06
CA SER A 424 11.05 3.80 26.97
C SER A 424 9.66 4.24 27.42
N ARG A 425 8.78 4.47 26.43
CA ARG A 425 7.36 4.72 26.69
C ARG A 425 6.67 3.41 27.05
N ALA A 426 5.87 3.44 28.11
CA ALA A 426 5.01 2.33 28.48
C ALA A 426 3.68 2.37 27.70
N TYR A 427 3.05 1.21 27.49
CA TYR A 427 1.82 1.08 26.70
C TYR A 427 0.73 0.34 27.49
N GLY A 428 -0.45 0.97 27.64
CA GLY A 428 -1.62 0.34 28.27
C GLY A 428 -2.22 -0.75 27.37
N TRP A 429 -2.06 -2.03 27.74
CA TRP A 429 -2.33 -3.16 26.84
C TRP A 429 -3.76 -3.68 26.89
N ALA A 430 -4.29 -3.90 28.08
CA ALA A 430 -5.68 -4.24 28.26
C ALA A 430 -6.13 -3.76 29.64
N CYS A 431 -7.37 -3.28 29.72
CA CYS A 431 -7.97 -2.80 30.97
C CYS A 431 -9.42 -3.28 31.07
N GLY A 432 -9.82 -3.66 32.28
CA GLY A 432 -11.18 -4.10 32.58
C GLY A 432 -11.64 -3.51 33.90
N THR A 433 -12.91 -3.11 33.96
CA THR A 433 -13.54 -2.57 35.19
C THR A 433 -14.96 -3.09 35.33
N LYS A 434 -15.28 -3.63 36.51
CA LYS A 434 -16.62 -4.09 36.90
C LYS A 434 -17.59 -2.91 36.99
N THR A 435 -18.78 -3.06 36.41
CA THR A 435 -19.74 -1.96 36.20
C THR A 435 -20.29 -1.43 37.52
N GLU A 436 -20.48 -2.33 38.47
CA GLU A 436 -20.98 -2.11 39.83
C GLU A 436 -20.12 -1.11 40.61
N HIS A 437 -18.84 -1.00 40.25
CA HIS A 437 -17.87 -0.12 40.90
C HIS A 437 -17.38 1.04 40.02
N ALA A 438 -17.77 1.10 38.74
CA ALA A 438 -17.25 2.06 37.77
C ALA A 438 -17.51 3.53 38.17
N SER A 439 -18.60 3.81 38.88
CA SER A 439 -18.97 5.15 39.36
C SER A 439 -18.20 5.60 40.62
N ASN A 440 -17.40 4.71 41.23
CA ASN A 440 -16.66 4.98 42.46
C ASN A 440 -15.22 5.47 42.23
N GLY A 441 -14.81 5.64 40.98
CA GLY A 441 -13.48 6.16 40.64
C GLY A 441 -12.38 5.10 40.60
N VAL A 442 -12.74 3.80 40.58
CA VAL A 442 -11.79 2.69 40.66
C VAL A 442 -10.82 2.63 39.47
N PHE A 443 -11.30 2.94 38.25
CA PHE A 443 -10.44 3.07 37.08
C PHE A 443 -9.47 4.26 37.22
N GLN A 444 -9.96 5.38 37.76
CA GLN A 444 -9.10 6.54 37.99
C GLN A 444 -8.03 6.26 39.04
N LEU A 445 -8.36 5.55 40.12
CA LEU A 445 -7.37 5.11 41.11
C LEU A 445 -6.34 4.17 40.48
N LEU A 446 -6.79 3.18 39.70
CA LEU A 446 -5.91 2.23 39.00
C LEU A 446 -4.88 2.96 38.14
N GLU A 447 -5.33 3.85 37.25
CA GLU A 447 -4.46 4.57 36.32
C GLU A 447 -3.52 5.55 37.03
N LYS A 448 -3.98 6.24 38.09
CA LYS A 448 -3.11 7.13 38.88
C LYS A 448 -1.92 6.35 39.45
N GLU A 449 -2.19 5.22 40.10
CA GLU A 449 -1.15 4.42 40.73
C GLU A 449 -0.25 3.72 39.69
N THR A 450 -0.81 3.32 38.54
CA THR A 450 -0.03 2.84 37.40
C THR A 450 0.93 3.91 36.87
N ILE A 451 0.46 5.14 36.65
CA ILE A 451 1.32 6.25 36.19
C ILE A 451 2.46 6.50 37.18
N ASP A 452 2.16 6.53 38.48
CA ASP A 452 3.16 6.72 39.52
C ASP A 452 4.20 5.58 39.55
N ASP A 453 3.78 4.32 39.42
CA ASP A 453 4.66 3.15 39.42
C ASP A 453 5.56 3.09 38.16
N LEU A 454 5.00 3.39 36.98
CA LEU A 454 5.75 3.42 35.72
C LEU A 454 6.80 4.54 35.72
N GLN A 455 6.44 5.73 36.22
CA GLN A 455 7.37 6.84 36.33
C GLN A 455 8.53 6.51 37.26
N LYS A 456 8.26 5.90 38.42
CA LYS A 456 9.31 5.44 39.36
C LYS A 456 10.22 4.38 38.77
N ALA A 457 9.71 3.62 37.80
CA ALA A 457 10.44 2.58 37.11
C ALA A 457 11.25 3.04 35.89
N GLY A 458 11.34 4.36 35.67
CA GLY A 458 12.19 4.92 34.62
C GLY A 458 11.57 4.90 33.22
N ALA A 459 10.25 4.74 33.11
CA ALA A 459 9.58 5.01 31.84
C ALA A 459 9.73 6.49 31.45
N THR A 460 9.69 6.79 30.15
CA THR A 460 9.73 8.18 29.64
C THR A 460 8.34 8.81 29.51
N GLY A 461 7.30 7.97 29.52
CA GLY A 461 5.90 8.37 29.43
C GLY A 461 4.98 7.16 29.38
N TYR A 462 3.68 7.42 29.22
CA TYR A 462 2.65 6.39 29.13
C TYR A 462 1.70 6.69 27.96
N ASP A 463 1.64 5.76 27.00
CA ASP A 463 0.65 5.74 25.92
C ASP A 463 -0.58 4.94 26.40
N PHE A 464 -1.72 5.62 26.50
CA PHE A 464 -2.98 4.99 26.87
C PHE A 464 -3.56 4.08 25.77
N ALA A 465 -2.94 4.08 24.58
CA ALA A 465 -3.30 3.32 23.38
C ALA A 465 -4.72 3.58 22.85
N GLY A 466 -4.82 4.35 21.77
CA GLY A 466 -6.05 4.54 21.01
C GLY A 466 -6.99 5.60 21.59
N ALA A 467 -7.47 6.48 20.69
CA ALA A 467 -8.39 7.58 20.96
C ALA A 467 -9.42 7.76 19.82
N ASN A 468 -9.60 6.75 18.98
CA ASN A 468 -10.49 6.83 17.81
C ASN A 468 -11.96 6.49 18.13
N LEU A 469 -12.23 5.88 19.29
CA LEU A 469 -13.57 5.67 19.82
C LEU A 469 -13.91 6.79 20.79
N GLN A 470 -14.98 7.55 20.52
CA GLN A 470 -15.31 8.77 21.26
C GLN A 470 -15.39 8.55 22.78
N HIS A 471 -16.07 7.49 23.24
CA HIS A 471 -16.20 7.21 24.67
C HIS A 471 -14.86 6.82 25.32
N VAL A 472 -13.97 6.13 24.59
CA VAL A 472 -12.61 5.79 25.04
C VAL A 472 -11.75 7.06 25.13
N ALA A 473 -11.85 7.93 24.12
CA ALA A 473 -11.14 9.19 24.06
C ALA A 473 -11.52 10.12 25.24
N MET A 474 -12.81 10.23 25.55
CA MET A 474 -13.30 11.06 26.66
C MET A 474 -12.79 10.58 28.02
N ALA A 475 -12.68 9.27 28.24
CA ALA A 475 -12.14 8.72 29.48
C ALA A 475 -10.64 9.04 29.66
N LYS A 476 -9.88 9.10 28.57
CA LYS A 476 -8.43 9.35 28.57
C LYS A 476 -8.08 10.84 28.60
N MET A 477 -8.86 11.68 27.93
CA MET A 477 -8.66 13.13 27.85
C MET A 477 -8.54 13.79 29.22
N GLY A 478 -9.31 13.32 30.21
CA GLY A 478 -9.30 13.88 31.57
C GLY A 478 -7.94 13.79 32.30
N TRP A 479 -7.00 12.98 31.81
CA TRP A 479 -5.64 12.88 32.36
C TRP A 479 -4.70 14.00 31.90
N GLY A 480 -5.16 14.93 31.05
CA GLY A 480 -4.33 16.05 30.58
C GLY A 480 -3.18 15.61 29.67
N GLY A 481 -3.30 14.43 29.05
CA GLY A 481 -2.36 13.93 28.06
C GLY A 481 -2.52 14.61 26.69
N SER A 482 -1.46 14.56 25.89
CA SER A 482 -1.46 15.03 24.51
C SER A 482 -2.22 14.06 23.60
N LEU A 483 -3.04 14.59 22.70
CA LEU A 483 -3.60 13.82 21.59
C LEU A 483 -2.54 13.69 20.51
N VAL A 484 -2.00 12.48 20.31
CA VAL A 484 -0.90 12.21 19.40
C VAL A 484 -1.40 11.47 18.16
N PRO A 485 -1.17 11.99 16.94
CA PRO A 485 -1.48 11.27 15.72
C PRO A 485 -0.46 10.15 15.48
N TYR A 486 -0.92 9.06 14.91
CA TYR A 486 -0.08 8.01 14.35
C TYR A 486 -0.66 7.55 13.02
N TYR A 487 0.22 7.05 12.16
CA TYR A 487 -0.15 6.68 10.80
C TYR A 487 -0.46 5.21 10.68
N THR A 488 -1.38 4.91 9.77
CA THR A 488 -1.67 3.55 9.36
C THR A 488 -1.54 3.40 7.86
N ILE A 489 -1.21 2.19 7.41
CA ILE A 489 -1.16 1.82 6.00
C ILE A 489 -2.07 0.63 5.71
N GLU A 490 -2.73 0.67 4.56
CA GLU A 490 -3.57 -0.39 4.01
C GLU A 490 -3.20 -0.65 2.54
N PRO A 491 -3.34 -1.90 2.05
CA PRO A 491 -3.02 -2.18 0.67
C PRO A 491 -4.09 -1.54 -0.21
N TYR A 492 -3.71 -1.05 -1.38
CA TYR A 492 -4.71 -0.68 -2.37
C TYR A 492 -5.36 -1.96 -2.92
N GLY A 493 -6.65 -2.15 -2.65
CA GLY A 493 -7.38 -3.36 -3.02
C GLY A 493 -8.90 -3.18 -2.92
N VAL A 494 -9.63 -4.26 -3.18
CA VAL A 494 -11.11 -4.24 -3.23
C VAL A 494 -11.72 -3.71 -1.94
N LYS A 495 -11.18 -4.06 -0.77
CA LYS A 495 -11.65 -3.57 0.53
C LYS A 495 -11.48 -2.05 0.66
N SER A 496 -10.33 -1.53 0.26
CA SER A 496 -10.03 -0.10 0.30
C SER A 496 -10.95 0.65 -0.65
N ALA A 497 -11.13 0.16 -1.88
CA ALA A 497 -12.10 0.72 -2.84
C ALA A 497 -13.54 0.72 -2.30
N ALA A 498 -13.98 -0.35 -1.63
CA ALA A 498 -15.29 -0.42 -1.00
C ALA A 498 -15.43 0.56 0.18
N LYS A 499 -14.38 0.73 1.00
CA LYS A 499 -14.33 1.75 2.07
C LYS A 499 -14.49 3.15 1.48
N TRP A 500 -13.78 3.47 0.40
CA TRP A 500 -13.91 4.73 -0.34
C TRP A 500 -15.33 4.94 -0.89
N ALA A 501 -15.90 3.95 -1.58
CA ALA A 501 -17.25 4.03 -2.13
C ALA A 501 -18.31 4.24 -1.03
N ARG A 502 -18.19 3.52 0.10
CA ARG A 502 -19.07 3.68 1.26
C ARG A 502 -18.95 5.07 1.88
N ASN A 503 -17.74 5.59 2.03
CA ASN A 503 -17.51 6.93 2.58
C ASN A 503 -18.08 8.00 1.65
N TRP A 504 -17.87 7.86 0.33
CA TRP A 504 -18.49 8.73 -0.67
C TRP A 504 -20.01 8.69 -0.59
N TRP A 505 -20.61 7.50 -0.49
CA TRP A 505 -22.07 7.36 -0.35
C TRP A 505 -22.58 8.02 0.92
N ARG A 506 -21.97 7.75 2.08
CA ARG A 506 -22.32 8.39 3.37
C ARG A 506 -22.26 9.91 3.33
N PHE A 507 -21.25 10.47 2.66
CA PHE A 507 -21.12 11.91 2.48
C PHE A 507 -22.33 12.46 1.71
N HIS A 508 -22.70 11.83 0.59
CA HIS A 508 -23.76 12.31 -0.29
C HIS A 508 -25.19 12.00 0.20
N THR A 509 -25.39 10.97 1.04
CA THR A 509 -26.69 10.68 1.64
C THR A 509 -27.01 11.54 2.84
N ARG A 510 -26.03 11.83 3.71
CA ARG A 510 -26.24 12.76 4.84
C ARG A 510 -26.52 14.19 4.41
N SER A 511 -25.97 14.63 3.27
CA SER A 511 -26.28 15.94 2.70
C SER A 511 -27.71 16.08 2.14
N ARG A 512 -28.50 14.99 2.08
CA ARG A 512 -29.92 15.02 1.67
C ARG A 512 -30.90 15.10 2.83
N GLU A 513 -30.49 14.75 4.06
CA GLU A 513 -31.35 14.88 5.26
C GLU A 513 -31.28 16.27 5.91
N VAL A 514 -30.36 17.13 5.46
CA VAL A 514 -30.14 18.50 5.98
C VAL A 514 -30.56 19.56 4.93
N ARG A 515 -31.41 19.20 3.96
CA ARG A 515 -31.96 20.15 2.98
C ARG A 515 -33.47 20.17 3.01
#